data_AF-A0AAC9INQ4-F1
#
_entry.id   AF-A0AAC9INQ4-F1
#
_cell.length_a   1.000
_cell.length_b   1.000
_cell.length_c   1.000
_cell.angle_alpha   90.00
_cell.angle_beta   90.00
_cell.angle_gamma   90.00
#
_symmetry.space_group_name_H-M   'P 1'
#
loop_
_entity.id
_entity.type
_entity.pdbx_description
1 polymer ?
#
loop_
_entity_poly.entity_id
_entity_poly.type
_entity_poly.pdbx_seq_one_letter_code
_entity_poly.pdbx_strand_id
1 'polypeptide(L)'
;MGAWGYKALESDDGFDTINYIEDYIEDNYFSSDKFQLDLGKLIQRLQDIGALGKSFDDIDFYYDNTAMALVELFFIFKDDGYLHYGNGNEIQEGLKLRLAEFKGDKLALGFLLLYMQDMINEVPDEDGERESVELWRDSNSFEEWKEHLNMLAKRLEQELK
;
A
#
# COMPACT_ATOMS: atom_id res chain seq x y z
N MET A 1 2.71 15.78 6.83
CA MET A 1 1.57 14.90 7.12
C MET A 1 1.66 14.39 8.55
N GLY A 2 0.54 13.97 9.15
CA GLY A 2 0.48 13.36 10.48
C GLY A 2 0.32 11.83 10.41
N ALA A 3 0.90 11.13 11.38
CA ALA A 3 0.71 9.70 11.59
C ALA A 3 0.29 9.45 13.05
N TRP A 4 -0.61 8.48 13.27
CA TRP A 4 -1.05 8.06 14.60
C TRP A 4 -0.74 6.59 14.89
N GLY A 5 -0.06 5.91 13.97
CA GLY A 5 0.50 4.57 14.14
C GLY A 5 1.61 4.31 13.12
N TYR A 6 2.24 3.14 13.22
CA TYR A 6 3.40 2.76 12.38
C TYR A 6 3.00 2.11 11.05
N LYS A 7 1.71 1.79 10.86
CA LYS A 7 1.21 1.24 9.60
C LYS A 7 0.90 2.35 8.61
N ALA A 8 0.88 2.00 7.33
CA ALA A 8 0.62 2.98 6.29
C ALA A 8 -0.82 3.50 6.39
N LEU A 9 -1.78 2.62 6.68
CA LEU A 9 -3.19 3.01 6.85
C LEU A 9 -3.46 3.74 8.18
N GLU A 10 -2.43 4.00 9.00
CA GLU A 10 -2.47 4.77 10.24
C GLU A 10 -1.78 6.16 10.08
N SER A 11 -1.78 6.69 8.85
CA SER A 11 -1.24 8.01 8.49
C SER A 11 -2.11 8.77 7.48
N ASP A 12 -1.95 10.10 7.41
CA ASP A 12 -2.60 10.93 6.38
C ASP A 12 -2.22 10.46 4.96
N ASP A 13 -0.95 10.08 4.73
CA ASP A 13 -0.48 9.58 3.43
C ASP A 13 -1.14 8.26 3.04
N GLY A 14 -1.49 7.42 4.03
CA GLY A 14 -2.29 6.22 3.80
C GLY A 14 -3.71 6.54 3.38
N PHE A 15 -4.31 7.57 3.98
CA PHE A 15 -5.62 8.09 3.58
C PHE A 15 -5.60 8.67 2.16
N ASP A 16 -4.53 9.36 1.78
CA ASP A 16 -4.37 9.82 0.40
C ASP A 16 -4.33 8.63 -0.57
N THR A 17 -3.57 7.57 -0.24
CA THR A 17 -3.55 6.33 -1.04
C THR A 17 -4.94 5.71 -1.17
N ILE A 18 -5.70 5.65 -0.08
CA ILE A 18 -7.09 5.17 -0.07
C ILE A 18 -7.94 6.01 -1.03
N ASN A 19 -7.88 7.34 -0.93
CA ASN A 19 -8.68 8.23 -1.78
C ASN A 19 -8.40 7.98 -3.27
N TYR A 20 -7.14 7.81 -3.67
CA TYR A 20 -6.81 7.49 -5.07
C TYR A 20 -7.35 6.13 -5.53
N ILE A 21 -7.40 5.14 -4.64
CA ILE A 21 -7.96 3.82 -4.94
C ILE A 21 -9.49 3.92 -5.05
N GLU A 22 -10.14 4.65 -4.14
CA GLU A 22 -11.59 4.91 -4.18
C GLU A 22 -11.97 5.63 -5.49
N ASP A 23 -11.25 6.70 -5.86
CA ASP A 23 -11.42 7.41 -7.14
C ASP A 23 -11.25 6.47 -8.35
N TYR A 24 -10.20 5.64 -8.35
CA TYR A 24 -10.00 4.66 -9.42
C TYR A 24 -11.17 3.66 -9.50
N ILE A 25 -11.70 3.23 -8.35
CA ILE A 25 -12.83 2.30 -8.31
C ILE A 25 -14.10 2.96 -8.85
N GLU A 26 -14.36 4.21 -8.48
CA GLU A 26 -15.47 4.98 -9.04
C GLU A 26 -15.33 5.13 -10.55
N ASP A 27 -14.18 5.58 -11.04
CA ASP A 27 -13.91 5.80 -12.46
C ASP A 27 -14.12 4.53 -13.33
N ASN A 28 -13.75 3.35 -12.80
CA ASN A 28 -13.69 2.12 -13.59
C ASN A 28 -14.84 1.14 -13.31
N TYR A 29 -15.47 1.24 -12.14
CA TYR A 29 -16.43 0.23 -11.70
C TYR A 29 -17.72 0.82 -11.14
N PHE A 30 -17.96 2.14 -11.18
CA PHE A 30 -19.18 2.79 -10.63
C PHE A 30 -20.48 2.02 -10.90
N SER A 31 -20.72 1.57 -12.13
CA SER A 31 -21.96 0.87 -12.52
C SER A 31 -21.93 -0.65 -12.34
N SER A 32 -20.87 -1.21 -11.74
CA SER A 32 -20.71 -2.64 -11.57
C SER A 32 -21.30 -3.12 -10.23
N ASP A 33 -22.23 -4.07 -10.30
CA ASP A 33 -22.81 -4.73 -9.12
C ASP A 33 -21.77 -5.57 -8.36
N LYS A 34 -20.90 -6.25 -9.11
CA LYS A 34 -19.74 -6.99 -8.59
C LYS A 34 -18.53 -6.75 -9.49
N PHE A 35 -17.35 -6.56 -8.91
CA PHE A 35 -16.12 -6.36 -9.69
C PHE A 35 -14.89 -7.02 -9.05
N GLN A 36 -13.84 -7.12 -9.85
CA GLN A 36 -12.54 -7.61 -9.44
C GLN A 36 -11.53 -6.47 -9.55
N LEU A 37 -10.83 -6.22 -8.45
CA LEU A 37 -9.75 -5.23 -8.38
C LEU A 37 -8.43 -5.90 -8.73
N ASP A 38 -7.64 -5.24 -9.57
CA ASP A 38 -6.36 -5.74 -10.06
C ASP A 38 -5.24 -4.86 -9.52
N LEU A 39 -4.36 -5.46 -8.72
CA LEU A 39 -3.26 -4.78 -8.05
C LEU A 39 -2.24 -4.22 -9.06
N GLY A 40 -2.01 -4.91 -10.18
CA GLY A 40 -1.10 -4.42 -11.22
C GLY A 40 -1.65 -3.17 -11.90
N LYS A 41 -2.97 -3.13 -12.16
CA LYS A 41 -3.62 -1.92 -12.68
C LYS A 41 -3.64 -0.77 -11.69
N LEU A 42 -3.82 -1.06 -10.40
CA LEU A 42 -3.72 -0.04 -9.34
C LEU A 42 -2.31 0.53 -9.25
N ILE A 43 -1.27 -0.31 -9.26
CA ILE A 43 0.13 0.14 -9.29
C ILE A 43 0.36 1.05 -10.50
N GLN A 44 -0.05 0.64 -11.70
CA GLN A 44 0.09 1.47 -12.90
C GLN A 44 -0.64 2.81 -12.76
N ARG A 45 -1.87 2.80 -12.23
CA ARG A 45 -2.65 4.02 -12.00
C ARG A 45 -1.94 4.96 -11.04
N LEU A 46 -1.43 4.45 -9.91
CA LEU A 46 -0.73 5.24 -8.90
C LEU A 46 0.58 5.81 -9.46
N GLN A 47 1.29 5.04 -10.29
CA GLN A 47 2.46 5.54 -11.02
C GLN A 47 2.12 6.64 -12.03
N ASP A 48 0.99 6.53 -12.72
CA ASP A 48 0.57 7.51 -13.73
C ASP A 48 0.20 8.86 -13.10
N ILE A 49 -0.38 8.85 -11.90
CA ILE A 49 -0.75 10.08 -11.16
C ILE A 49 0.38 10.60 -10.26
N GLY A 50 1.53 9.93 -10.21
CA GLY A 50 2.67 10.34 -9.40
C GLY A 50 2.50 10.04 -7.91
N ALA A 51 1.69 9.05 -7.56
CA ALA A 51 1.54 8.55 -6.19
C ALA A 51 2.43 7.34 -5.87
N LEU A 52 3.13 6.80 -6.86
CA LEU A 52 4.06 5.69 -6.69
C LEU A 52 5.21 5.82 -7.69
N GLY A 53 6.42 5.47 -7.27
CA GLY A 53 7.62 5.54 -8.11
C GLY A 53 7.50 4.66 -9.37
N LYS A 54 7.97 5.17 -10.51
CA LYS A 54 8.04 4.41 -11.78
C LYS A 54 9.28 3.52 -11.83
N SER A 55 10.32 3.91 -11.11
CA SER A 55 11.54 3.16 -10.92
C SER A 55 11.87 3.05 -9.43
N PHE A 56 12.71 2.09 -9.07
CA PHE A 56 13.21 1.94 -7.70
C PHE A 56 14.30 2.97 -7.35
N ASP A 57 14.78 3.74 -8.33
CA ASP A 57 15.69 4.86 -8.10
C ASP A 57 14.93 6.10 -7.62
N ASP A 58 13.62 6.17 -7.89
CA ASP A 58 12.73 7.22 -7.39
C ASP A 58 12.30 6.85 -5.95
N ILE A 59 13.20 7.01 -4.98
CA ILE A 59 12.92 6.76 -3.56
C ILE A 59 12.36 8.03 -2.94
N ASP A 60 11.18 7.93 -2.32
CA ASP A 60 10.48 9.03 -1.67
C ASP A 60 9.60 8.44 -0.55
N PHE A 61 9.50 9.13 0.58
CA PHE A 61 8.67 8.70 1.71
C PHE A 61 7.21 8.41 1.29
N TYR A 62 6.66 9.22 0.40
CA TYR A 62 5.29 9.08 -0.07
C TYR A 62 5.08 7.80 -0.88
N TYR A 63 6.07 7.42 -1.69
CA TYR A 63 6.03 6.17 -2.46
C TYR A 63 6.18 4.95 -1.56
N ASP A 64 7.02 5.03 -0.54
CA ASP A 64 7.17 3.99 0.48
C ASP A 64 5.86 3.73 1.22
N ASN A 65 5.24 4.81 1.70
CA ASN A 65 3.96 4.72 2.39
C ASN A 65 2.86 4.18 1.47
N THR A 66 2.82 4.64 0.20
CA THR A 66 1.85 4.14 -0.79
C THR A 66 2.05 2.66 -1.09
N ALA A 67 3.29 2.22 -1.28
CA ALA A 67 3.60 0.80 -1.49
C ALA A 67 3.18 -0.05 -0.29
N MET A 68 3.49 0.41 0.93
CA MET A 68 3.09 -0.28 2.17
C MET A 68 1.57 -0.33 2.32
N ALA A 69 0.85 0.76 2.04
CA ALA A 69 -0.62 0.82 2.07
C ALA A 69 -1.27 -0.18 1.09
N LEU A 70 -0.73 -0.30 -0.14
CA LEU A 70 -1.22 -1.30 -1.11
C LEU A 70 -1.08 -2.72 -0.59
N VAL A 71 0.05 -3.06 0.04
CA VAL A 71 0.28 -4.40 0.60
C VAL A 71 -0.66 -4.66 1.78
N GLU A 72 -0.84 -3.67 2.66
CA GLU A 72 -1.80 -3.75 3.77
C GLU A 72 -3.22 -3.99 3.26
N LEU A 73 -3.72 -3.18 2.31
CA LEU A 73 -5.06 -3.32 1.73
C LEU A 73 -5.26 -4.67 1.03
N PHE A 74 -4.26 -5.12 0.28
CA PHE A 74 -4.30 -6.42 -0.39
C PHE A 74 -4.49 -7.55 0.62
N PHE A 75 -3.75 -7.53 1.73
CA PHE A 75 -3.86 -8.55 2.75
C PHE A 75 -5.08 -8.41 3.66
N ILE A 76 -5.55 -7.19 3.93
CA ILE A 76 -6.83 -6.97 4.59
C ILE A 76 -7.95 -7.65 3.81
N PHE A 77 -8.03 -7.40 2.49
CA PHE A 77 -9.05 -8.06 1.67
C PHE A 77 -8.86 -9.59 1.65
N LYS A 78 -7.62 -10.06 1.55
CA LYS A 78 -7.33 -11.50 1.50
C LYS A 78 -7.74 -12.23 2.79
N ASP A 79 -7.52 -11.61 3.94
CA ASP A 79 -7.78 -12.21 5.25
C ASP A 79 -9.26 -12.14 5.62
N ASP A 80 -9.90 -11.00 5.35
CA ASP A 80 -11.25 -10.72 5.85
C ASP A 80 -12.34 -10.77 4.77
N GLY A 81 -11.95 -10.77 3.50
CA GLY A 81 -12.87 -10.80 2.36
C GLY A 81 -13.53 -9.44 2.04
N TYR A 82 -13.15 -8.37 2.73
CA TYR A 82 -13.58 -7.01 2.45
C TYR A 82 -12.51 -6.01 2.91
N LEU A 83 -12.53 -4.81 2.32
CA LEU A 83 -11.64 -3.73 2.75
C LEU A 83 -12.21 -3.04 3.98
N HIS A 84 -11.39 -2.88 5.00
CA HIS A 84 -11.68 -2.03 6.16
C HIS A 84 -10.45 -1.22 6.50
N TYR A 85 -10.65 0.08 6.66
CA TYR A 85 -9.61 1.05 6.98
C TYR A 85 -10.22 2.29 7.65
N GLY A 86 -9.47 2.90 8.57
CA GLY A 86 -9.97 4.05 9.33
C GLY A 86 -11.25 3.73 10.12
N ASN A 87 -12.17 4.69 10.16
CA ASN A 87 -13.43 4.59 10.92
C ASN A 87 -14.63 4.06 10.10
N GLY A 88 -14.40 3.53 8.89
CA GLY A 88 -15.47 3.16 7.96
C GLY A 88 -16.15 4.38 7.33
N ASN A 89 -16.51 4.28 6.06
CA ASN A 89 -17.28 5.30 5.33
C ASN A 89 -18.33 4.61 4.42
N GLU A 90 -19.23 5.39 3.79
CA GLU A 90 -20.26 4.82 2.91
C GLU A 90 -19.66 4.07 1.71
N ILE A 91 -18.48 4.50 1.23
CA ILE A 91 -17.75 3.86 0.14
C ILE A 91 -17.33 2.45 0.57
N GLN A 92 -16.71 2.28 1.74
CA GLN A 92 -16.29 0.99 2.29
C GLN A 92 -17.46 0.01 2.43
N GLU A 93 -18.61 0.45 2.92
CA GLU A 93 -19.80 -0.41 2.99
C GLU A 93 -20.30 -0.83 1.59
N GLY A 94 -20.24 0.09 0.62
CA GLY A 94 -20.49 -0.22 -0.79
C GLY A 94 -19.48 -1.23 -1.36
N LEU A 95 -18.19 -1.05 -1.06
CA LEU A 95 -17.11 -1.93 -1.50
C LEU A 95 -17.26 -3.33 -0.92
N LYS A 96 -17.62 -3.45 0.36
CA LYS A 96 -17.89 -4.75 1.01
C LYS A 96 -18.96 -5.56 0.28
N LEU A 97 -19.95 -4.88 -0.30
CA LEU A 97 -21.00 -5.52 -1.10
C LEU A 97 -20.61 -5.77 -2.55
N ARG A 98 -19.65 -5.05 -3.12
CA ARG A 98 -19.39 -5.02 -4.57
C ARG A 98 -18.04 -5.61 -4.98
N LEU A 99 -17.00 -5.42 -4.19
CA LEU A 99 -15.67 -5.99 -4.44
C LEU A 99 -15.71 -7.49 -4.18
N ALA A 100 -15.63 -8.28 -5.24
CA ALA A 100 -15.70 -9.74 -5.17
C ALA A 100 -14.32 -10.38 -4.98
N GLU A 101 -13.30 -9.83 -5.64
CA GLU A 101 -11.93 -10.34 -5.60
C GLU A 101 -10.93 -9.18 -5.70
N PHE A 102 -9.81 -9.28 -4.99
CA PHE A 102 -8.65 -8.41 -5.17
C PHE A 102 -7.46 -9.30 -5.58
N LYS A 103 -7.03 -9.16 -6.84
CA LYS A 103 -5.99 -10.01 -7.44
C LYS A 103 -4.67 -9.28 -7.56
N GLY A 104 -3.59 -9.96 -7.24
CA GLY A 104 -2.23 -9.55 -7.58
C GLY A 104 -1.56 -10.62 -8.41
N ASP A 105 -1.03 -10.25 -9.57
CA ASP A 105 -0.18 -11.15 -10.36
C ASP A 105 1.25 -11.18 -9.80
N LYS A 106 2.09 -12.09 -10.32
CA LYS A 106 3.47 -12.23 -9.84
C LYS A 106 4.32 -10.97 -10.06
N LEU A 107 4.00 -10.15 -11.07
CA LEU A 107 4.74 -8.93 -11.35
C LEU A 107 4.40 -7.85 -10.31
N ALA A 108 3.11 -7.63 -10.05
CA ALA A 108 2.63 -6.69 -9.04
C ALA A 108 3.11 -7.05 -7.63
N LEU A 109 2.99 -8.33 -7.26
CA LEU A 109 3.43 -8.80 -5.94
C LEU A 109 4.96 -8.74 -5.81
N GLY A 110 5.71 -9.09 -6.86
CA GLY A 110 7.16 -8.97 -6.89
C GLY A 110 7.64 -7.53 -6.80
N PHE A 111 6.95 -6.61 -7.47
CA PHE A 111 7.22 -5.18 -7.40
C PHE A 111 7.07 -4.63 -5.98
N LEU A 112 5.95 -4.92 -5.31
CA LEU A 112 5.74 -4.48 -3.93
C LEU A 112 6.72 -5.16 -2.95
N LEU A 113 7.09 -6.42 -3.18
CA LEU A 113 8.07 -7.11 -2.36
C LEU A 113 9.43 -6.40 -2.41
N LEU A 114 9.86 -5.93 -3.58
CA LEU A 114 11.10 -5.16 -3.72
C LEU A 114 11.03 -3.85 -2.93
N TYR A 115 9.92 -3.11 -2.97
CA TYR A 115 9.72 -1.93 -2.12
C TYR A 115 9.89 -2.26 -0.62
N MET A 116 9.26 -3.35 -0.14
CA MET A 116 9.40 -3.76 1.26
C MET A 116 10.86 -4.11 1.58
N GLN A 117 11.53 -4.83 0.69
CA GLN A 117 12.93 -5.24 0.87
C GLN A 117 13.88 -4.04 0.88
N ASP A 118 13.68 -3.05 0.02
CA ASP A 118 14.53 -1.86 -0.03
C ASP A 118 14.38 -1.02 1.24
N MET A 119 13.15 -0.87 1.76
CA MET A 119 12.93 -0.23 3.07
C MET A 119 13.58 -1.03 4.22
N ILE A 120 13.43 -2.36 4.25
CA ILE A 120 14.01 -3.22 5.30
C ILE A 120 15.54 -3.17 5.28
N ASN A 121 16.13 -3.13 4.08
CA ASN A 121 17.57 -3.05 3.86
C ASN A 121 18.11 -1.61 3.98
N GLU A 122 17.23 -0.64 4.23
CA GLU A 122 17.58 0.76 4.42
C GLU A 122 18.38 1.29 3.21
N VAL A 123 17.95 0.91 2.00
CA VAL A 123 18.54 1.40 0.75
C VAL A 123 18.39 2.91 0.72
N PRO A 124 19.50 3.67 0.64
CA PRO A 124 19.48 5.12 0.78
C PRO A 124 18.85 5.80 -0.43
N ASP A 125 18.20 6.94 -0.19
CA ASP A 125 17.75 7.86 -1.24
C ASP A 125 18.88 8.80 -1.71
N GLU A 126 18.53 9.85 -2.45
CA GLU A 126 19.48 10.82 -2.97
C GLU A 126 20.17 11.67 -1.89
N ASP A 127 19.55 11.81 -0.71
CA ASP A 127 20.06 12.57 0.43
C ASP A 127 20.86 11.69 1.41
N GLY A 128 20.81 10.37 1.23
CA GLY A 128 21.76 9.40 1.74
C GLY A 128 21.26 8.53 2.89
N GLU A 129 20.24 8.94 3.63
CA GLU A 129 19.45 8.06 4.50
C GLU A 129 18.01 8.12 4.01
N ARG A 130 17.39 6.95 3.81
CA ARG A 130 16.02 6.85 3.33
C ARG A 130 15.06 7.61 4.25
N GLU A 131 14.32 8.58 3.74
CA GLU A 131 13.40 9.41 4.53
C GLU A 131 12.46 8.61 5.46
N SER A 132 11.91 7.48 4.99
CA SER A 132 11.04 6.62 5.82
C SER A 132 11.80 6.02 7.01
N VAL A 133 13.06 5.62 6.81
CA VAL A 133 13.91 5.06 7.86
C VAL A 133 14.27 6.15 8.88
N GLU A 134 14.69 7.33 8.42
CA GLU A 134 15.00 8.47 9.29
C GLU A 134 13.79 8.82 10.16
N LEU A 135 12.61 8.99 9.54
CA LEU A 135 11.37 9.33 10.23
C LEU A 135 11.06 8.35 11.37
N TRP A 136 11.10 7.04 11.07
CA TRP A 136 10.73 6.03 12.06
C TRP A 136 11.83 5.86 13.13
N ARG A 137 13.11 6.04 12.80
CA ARG A 137 14.22 6.03 13.79
C ARG A 137 14.11 7.16 14.81
N ASP A 138 13.65 8.33 14.37
CA ASP A 138 13.42 9.48 15.24
C ASP A 138 12.12 9.36 16.06
N SER A 139 11.31 8.32 15.80
CA SER A 139 10.10 7.98 16.54
C SER A 139 10.35 6.93 17.64
N ASN A 140 9.33 6.65 18.45
CA ASN A 140 9.35 5.51 19.39
C ASN A 140 8.81 4.20 18.77
N SER A 141 8.64 4.13 17.45
CA SER A 141 7.97 3.03 16.76
C SER A 141 8.80 2.38 15.64
N PHE A 142 10.12 2.62 15.61
CA PHE A 142 11.01 2.07 14.59
C PHE A 142 10.96 0.54 14.51
N GLU A 143 11.05 -0.13 15.66
CA GLU A 143 11.07 -1.60 15.71
C GLU A 143 9.73 -2.18 15.28
N GLU A 144 8.61 -1.58 15.70
CA GLU A 144 7.26 -1.98 15.28
C GLU A 144 7.04 -1.78 13.78
N TRP A 145 7.47 -0.63 13.24
CA TRP A 145 7.43 -0.36 11.80
C TRP A 145 8.26 -1.39 11.02
N LYS A 146 9.49 -1.66 11.48
CA LYS A 146 10.39 -2.62 10.82
C LYS A 146 9.88 -4.06 10.91
N GLU A 147 9.32 -4.46 12.05
CA GLU A 147 8.68 -5.78 12.20
C GLU A 147 7.47 -5.92 11.28
N HIS A 148 6.66 -4.86 11.16
CA HIS A 148 5.52 -4.81 10.26
C HIS A 148 5.95 -4.95 8.79
N LEU A 149 6.96 -4.20 8.33
CA LEU A 149 7.52 -4.37 6.98
C LEU A 149 8.01 -5.80 6.72
N ASN A 150 8.75 -6.39 7.66
CA ASN A 150 9.22 -7.78 7.54
C ASN A 150 8.06 -8.77 7.44
N MET A 151 7.00 -8.54 8.22
CA MET A 151 5.78 -9.35 8.15
C MET A 151 5.12 -9.24 6.77
N LEU A 152 4.94 -8.03 6.24
CA LEU A 152 4.37 -7.80 4.91
C LEU A 152 5.22 -8.45 3.80
N ALA A 153 6.54 -8.26 3.82
CA ALA A 153 7.47 -8.85 2.86
C ALA A 153 7.38 -10.39 2.87
N LYS A 154 7.40 -11.00 4.06
CA LYS A 154 7.29 -12.45 4.21
C LYS A 154 5.96 -13.00 3.69
N ARG A 155 4.87 -12.25 3.82
CA ARG A 155 3.57 -12.64 3.27
C ARG A 155 3.58 -12.55 1.74
N LEU A 156 4.14 -11.49 1.15
CA LEU A 156 4.31 -11.38 -0.30
C LEU A 156 5.16 -12.53 -0.88
N GLU A 157 6.25 -12.90 -0.21
CA GLU A 157 7.07 -14.06 -0.60
C GLU A 157 6.30 -15.38 -0.61
N GLN A 158 5.31 -15.54 0.27
CA GLN A 158 4.46 -16.74 0.30
C GLN A 158 3.50 -16.76 -0.89
N GLU A 159 2.99 -15.61 -1.32
CA GLU A 159 2.11 -15.50 -2.49
C GLU A 159 2.83 -15.77 -3.82
N LEU A 160 4.15 -15.58 -3.86
CA LEU A 160 4.95 -15.77 -5.08
C LEU A 160 5.38 -17.22 -5.32
N LYS A 161 5.32 -18.08 -4.28
CA LYS A 161 5.70 -19.50 -4.33
C LYS A 161 4.68 -20.33 -5.12
#